data_AF-A0A6S6YCJ6-F1
#
_entry.id   AF-A0A6S6YCJ6-F1
#
_cell.length_a   1.000
_cell.length_b   1.000
_cell.length_c   1.000
_cell.angle_alpha   90.00
_cell.angle_beta   90.00
_cell.angle_gamma   90.00
#
_symmetry.space_group_name_H-M   'P 1'
#
loop_
_entity.id
_entity.type
_entity.pdbx_description
1 polymer ?
#
loop_
_entity_poly.entity_id
_entity_poly.type
_entity_poly.pdbx_seq_one_letter_code
_entity_poly.pdbx_strand_id
1 'polypeptide(L)'
;MNPAADLAHQWWSRSAAAAAGGRVFTAPAPEQVIDVLAELCALALAENRPLLLVTPDDSLLADLSTALDIAIRPLCLVLPEADFVAPITLRASLALLKSRLTRCEEDAFGAAWDAQRSRVERLADDWRQALEWCASNDNRAPWPAALAHLFPVRVVTGRRALDFHQGRADSLLLLGAEHLPAEVQSLPGLRVIHLTMALGAVKFGALVVMDEEARLRAELDALTRNIAELELELATAQAELAEFTHRYHDLIGTRLVELDSLQARIATELAARAPASETARQEARQAGARAEGSQREQARYEESASDAPRHFRPSGGLKKLFRQVAQKIHPDRARSEEDRSWRTRLMAEANRAYRDNDEGTLREVLALWEEGRPGDDLARAAGGGLESQVERLQRRLADIQGELNRIFASRLYELLLATRMARRQHRDLLHEMAENLDRQIAAARQRLAGLQDEGMGPAG
;
A
#
# COMPACT_ATOMS: atom_id res chain seq x y z
N MET A 1 -26.17 -8.29 12.06
CA MET A 1 -26.14 -9.21 10.92
C MET A 1 -26.01 -8.37 9.67
N ASN A 2 -25.04 -8.66 8.80
CA ASN A 2 -24.82 -7.92 7.56
C ASN A 2 -25.65 -8.60 6.45
N PRO A 3 -26.82 -8.06 6.08
CA PRO A 3 -27.74 -8.72 5.16
C PRO A 3 -27.13 -8.95 3.78
N ALA A 4 -26.22 -8.08 3.33
CA ALA A 4 -25.49 -8.25 2.08
C ALA A 4 -24.54 -9.46 2.13
N ALA A 5 -23.81 -9.64 3.24
CA ALA A 5 -22.92 -10.77 3.42
C ALA A 5 -23.69 -12.10 3.47
N ASP A 6 -24.80 -12.15 4.23
CA ASP A 6 -25.64 -13.35 4.31
C ASP A 6 -26.18 -13.76 2.93
N LEU A 7 -26.62 -12.76 2.14
CA LEU A 7 -27.10 -12.98 0.77
C LEU A 7 -25.98 -13.45 -0.16
N ALA A 8 -24.79 -12.82 -0.09
CA ALA A 8 -23.62 -13.21 -0.86
C ALA A 8 -23.22 -14.66 -0.57
N HIS A 9 -23.16 -15.06 0.71
CA HIS A 9 -22.88 -16.45 1.11
C HIS A 9 -23.92 -17.43 0.56
N GLN A 10 -25.21 -17.07 0.62
CA GLN A 10 -26.28 -17.91 0.08
C GLN A 10 -26.15 -18.08 -1.44
N TRP A 11 -25.92 -16.99 -2.18
CA TRP A 11 -25.76 -17.01 -3.64
C TRP A 11 -24.50 -17.73 -4.07
N TRP A 12 -23.44 -17.57 -3.28
CA TRP A 12 -22.23 -18.34 -3.45
C TRP A 12 -22.57 -19.83 -3.31
N SER A 13 -23.06 -20.31 -2.16
CA SER A 13 -23.41 -21.74 -2.00
C SER A 13 -24.32 -22.30 -3.12
N ARG A 14 -25.37 -21.56 -3.50
CA ARG A 14 -26.31 -21.97 -4.55
C ARG A 14 -25.67 -22.04 -5.94
N SER A 15 -24.75 -21.14 -6.27
CA SER A 15 -24.05 -21.18 -7.56
C SER A 15 -23.07 -22.33 -7.68
N ALA A 16 -22.46 -22.76 -6.58
CA ALA A 16 -21.66 -23.99 -6.56
C ALA A 16 -22.53 -25.24 -6.84
N ALA A 17 -23.72 -25.32 -6.24
CA ALA A 17 -24.66 -26.40 -6.50
C ALA A 17 -25.20 -26.39 -7.94
N ALA A 18 -25.43 -25.21 -8.52
CA ALA A 18 -25.83 -25.07 -9.93
C ALA A 18 -24.73 -25.54 -10.88
N ALA A 19 -23.48 -25.12 -10.63
CA ALA A 19 -22.31 -25.51 -11.40
C ALA A 19 -22.08 -27.03 -11.41
N ALA A 20 -22.21 -27.69 -10.24
CA ALA A 20 -22.13 -29.15 -10.14
C ALA A 20 -23.18 -29.88 -11.00
N GLY A 21 -24.32 -29.24 -11.26
CA GLY A 21 -25.37 -29.73 -12.15
C GLY A 21 -25.29 -29.19 -13.58
N GLY A 22 -24.19 -28.55 -13.98
CA GLY A 22 -24.01 -27.97 -15.32
C GLY A 22 -24.95 -26.80 -15.65
N ARG A 23 -25.47 -26.11 -14.62
CA ARG A 23 -26.45 -25.02 -14.77
C ARG A 23 -25.86 -23.68 -14.31
N VAL A 24 -26.34 -22.61 -14.91
CA VAL A 24 -26.07 -21.23 -14.47
C VAL A 24 -26.99 -20.87 -13.31
N PHE A 25 -26.46 -20.16 -12.30
CA PHE A 25 -27.27 -19.60 -11.24
C PHE A 25 -27.71 -18.18 -11.61
N THR A 26 -29.02 -17.93 -11.57
CA THR A 26 -29.61 -16.62 -11.90
C THR A 26 -30.40 -16.07 -10.72
N ALA A 27 -30.22 -14.79 -10.42
CA ALA A 27 -30.97 -14.06 -9.39
C ALA A 27 -31.20 -12.59 -9.81
N PRO A 28 -32.25 -11.91 -9.33
CA PRO A 28 -32.37 -10.46 -9.49
C PRO A 28 -31.32 -9.72 -8.66
N ALA A 29 -30.76 -8.63 -9.21
CA ALA A 29 -29.87 -7.75 -8.46
C ALA A 29 -30.62 -7.14 -7.25
N PRO A 30 -30.04 -7.19 -6.03
CA PRO A 30 -30.68 -6.63 -4.85
C PRO A 30 -30.46 -5.12 -4.77
N GLU A 31 -31.18 -4.41 -3.88
CA GLU A 31 -30.94 -2.97 -3.67
C GLU A 31 -29.50 -2.69 -3.22
N GLN A 32 -28.94 -3.55 -2.36
CA GLN A 32 -27.56 -3.46 -1.86
C GLN A 32 -26.57 -4.21 -2.77
N VAL A 33 -26.75 -4.12 -4.10
CA VAL A 33 -25.94 -4.90 -5.06
C VAL A 33 -24.44 -4.68 -4.88
N ILE A 34 -24.01 -3.45 -4.61
CA ILE A 34 -22.59 -3.10 -4.45
C ILE A 34 -21.95 -3.89 -3.30
N ASP A 35 -22.58 -3.90 -2.13
CA ASP A 35 -22.08 -4.60 -0.95
C ASP A 35 -22.06 -6.11 -1.19
N VAL A 36 -23.10 -6.65 -1.83
CA VAL A 36 -23.17 -8.09 -2.19
C VAL A 36 -22.05 -8.46 -3.17
N LEU A 37 -21.75 -7.63 -4.16
CA LEU A 37 -20.66 -7.86 -5.11
C LEU A 37 -19.28 -7.81 -4.43
N ALA A 38 -19.07 -6.86 -3.52
CA ALA A 38 -17.84 -6.77 -2.73
C ALA A 38 -17.63 -8.03 -1.89
N GLU A 39 -18.68 -8.54 -1.25
CA GLU A 39 -18.65 -9.78 -0.47
C GLU A 39 -18.41 -11.01 -1.36
N LEU A 40 -19.00 -11.08 -2.56
CA LEU A 40 -18.72 -12.17 -3.51
C LEU A 40 -17.26 -12.18 -3.99
N CYS A 41 -16.65 -11.00 -4.17
CA CYS A 41 -15.21 -10.90 -4.44
C CYS A 41 -14.37 -11.45 -3.28
N ALA A 42 -14.75 -11.14 -2.04
CA ALA A 42 -14.08 -11.67 -0.85
C ALA A 42 -14.20 -13.20 -0.74
N LEU A 43 -15.39 -13.76 -1.02
CA LEU A 43 -15.63 -15.20 -1.03
C LEU A 43 -14.81 -15.93 -2.10
N ALA A 44 -14.71 -15.35 -3.30
CA ALA A 44 -13.87 -15.89 -4.37
C ALA A 44 -12.40 -15.96 -3.95
N LEU A 45 -11.88 -14.92 -3.31
CA LEU A 45 -10.51 -14.88 -2.78
C LEU A 45 -10.29 -15.88 -1.65
N ALA A 46 -11.24 -16.01 -0.73
CA ALA A 46 -11.17 -16.96 0.37
C ALA A 46 -11.09 -18.42 -0.11
N GLU A 47 -11.77 -18.75 -1.21
CA GLU A 47 -11.68 -20.07 -1.87
C GLU A 47 -10.53 -20.18 -2.88
N ASN A 48 -9.70 -19.14 -3.05
CA ASN A 48 -8.66 -19.04 -4.07
C ASN A 48 -9.18 -19.35 -5.49
N ARG A 49 -10.39 -18.86 -5.81
CA ARG A 49 -11.01 -18.99 -7.13
C ARG A 49 -10.88 -17.68 -7.89
N PRO A 50 -10.16 -17.64 -9.02
CA PRO A 50 -10.13 -16.47 -9.87
C PRO A 50 -11.54 -16.08 -10.32
N LEU A 51 -11.91 -14.83 -10.10
CA LEU A 51 -13.21 -14.27 -10.43
C LEU A 51 -13.06 -13.23 -11.54
N LEU A 52 -13.91 -13.33 -12.56
CA LEU A 52 -14.18 -12.25 -13.49
C LEU A 52 -15.59 -11.74 -13.22
N LEU A 53 -15.70 -10.49 -12.80
CA LEU A 53 -16.96 -9.77 -12.61
C LEU A 53 -17.11 -8.79 -13.76
N VAL A 54 -18.21 -8.90 -14.49
CA VAL A 54 -18.51 -8.08 -15.65
C VAL A 54 -19.69 -7.16 -15.33
N THR A 55 -19.47 -5.85 -15.43
CA THR A 55 -20.50 -4.83 -15.32
C THR A 55 -20.97 -4.36 -16.70
N PRO A 56 -22.19 -3.83 -16.84
CA PRO A 56 -22.66 -3.30 -18.11
C PRO A 56 -21.95 -2.01 -18.51
N ASP A 57 -21.56 -1.18 -17.52
CA ASP A 57 -20.91 0.12 -17.71
C ASP A 57 -20.00 0.47 -16.50
N ASP A 58 -19.39 1.66 -16.55
CA ASP A 58 -18.49 2.19 -15.52
C ASP A 58 -19.19 2.72 -14.26
N SER A 59 -20.52 2.88 -14.26
CA SER A 59 -21.25 3.66 -13.26
C SER A 59 -21.11 3.13 -11.83
N LEU A 60 -20.98 1.81 -11.68
CA LEU A 60 -20.89 1.12 -10.38
C LEU A 60 -19.45 0.85 -9.93
N LEU A 61 -18.45 1.06 -10.79
CA LEU A 61 -17.07 0.66 -10.53
C LEU A 61 -16.45 1.43 -9.35
N ALA A 62 -16.75 2.73 -9.23
CA ALA A 62 -16.22 3.56 -8.13
C ALA A 62 -16.79 3.13 -6.77
N ASP A 63 -18.09 2.87 -6.70
CA ASP A 63 -18.76 2.43 -5.48
C ASP A 63 -18.32 1.03 -5.09
N LEU A 64 -18.20 0.11 -6.06
CA LEU A 64 -17.67 -1.23 -5.83
C LEU A 64 -16.22 -1.21 -5.34
N SER A 65 -15.34 -0.41 -5.97
CA SER A 65 -13.96 -0.21 -5.51
C SER A 65 -13.90 0.28 -4.06
N THR A 66 -14.85 1.13 -3.66
CA THR A 66 -14.92 1.69 -2.30
C THR A 66 -15.42 0.67 -1.28
N ALA A 67 -16.39 -0.16 -1.69
CA ALA A 67 -17.03 -1.18 -0.86
C ALA A 67 -16.15 -2.42 -0.60
N LEU A 68 -15.22 -2.73 -1.52
CA LEU A 68 -14.24 -3.80 -1.32
C LEU A 68 -13.48 -3.61 0.00
N ASP A 69 -13.33 -4.69 0.76
CA ASP A 69 -12.57 -4.66 1.99
C ASP A 69 -11.12 -4.24 1.71
N ILE A 70 -10.62 -3.32 2.53
CA ILE A 70 -9.32 -2.70 2.33
C ILE A 70 -8.18 -3.70 2.35
N ALA A 71 -8.34 -4.83 3.06
CA ALA A 71 -7.33 -5.87 3.16
C ALA A 71 -7.15 -6.63 1.84
N ILE A 72 -8.21 -6.76 1.04
CA ILE A 72 -8.23 -7.52 -0.22
C ILE A 72 -8.33 -6.64 -1.46
N ARG A 73 -8.69 -5.36 -1.34
CA ARG A 73 -8.79 -4.40 -2.44
C ARG A 73 -7.58 -4.42 -3.42
N PRO A 74 -6.32 -4.57 -2.97
CA PRO A 74 -5.16 -4.71 -3.86
C PRO A 74 -5.18 -5.97 -4.75
N LEU A 75 -5.92 -7.01 -4.36
CA LEU A 75 -6.08 -8.26 -5.12
C LEU A 75 -7.18 -8.14 -6.18
N CYS A 76 -7.95 -7.05 -6.15
CA CYS A 76 -9.06 -6.78 -7.05
C CYS A 76 -8.68 -5.67 -8.04
N LEU A 77 -8.53 -6.03 -9.31
CA LEU A 77 -8.38 -5.06 -10.38
C LEU A 77 -9.76 -4.54 -10.80
N VAL A 78 -10.06 -3.28 -10.51
CA VAL A 78 -11.28 -2.60 -10.97
C VAL A 78 -10.90 -1.67 -12.10
N LEU A 79 -11.23 -2.04 -13.35
CA LEU A 79 -10.74 -1.35 -14.54
C LEU A 79 -11.88 -0.69 -15.32
N PRO A 80 -11.87 0.65 -15.49
CA PRO A 80 -12.87 1.34 -16.27
C PRO A 80 -12.74 1.07 -17.77
N GLU A 81 -13.83 1.31 -18.51
CA GLU A 81 -13.90 1.12 -19.95
C GLU A 81 -13.05 2.15 -20.71
N ALA A 82 -13.00 3.39 -20.23
CA ALA A 82 -12.32 4.49 -20.93
C ALA A 82 -10.80 4.22 -21.11
N ASP A 83 -10.34 4.16 -22.36
CA ASP A 83 -8.95 3.84 -22.73
C ASP A 83 -7.92 4.86 -22.22
N PHE A 84 -8.34 6.10 -21.93
CA PHE A 84 -7.48 7.13 -21.35
C PHE A 84 -7.39 7.03 -19.81
N VAL A 85 -8.35 6.38 -19.14
CA VAL A 85 -8.37 6.19 -17.68
C VAL A 85 -7.81 4.83 -17.26
N ALA A 86 -8.01 3.80 -18.10
CA ALA A 86 -7.60 2.44 -17.82
C ALA A 86 -6.09 2.31 -17.49
N PRO A 87 -5.13 2.90 -18.25
CA PRO A 87 -3.70 2.82 -17.92
C PRO A 87 -3.38 3.39 -16.53
N ILE A 88 -3.98 4.53 -16.18
CA ILE A 88 -3.79 5.21 -14.90
C ILE A 88 -4.22 4.28 -13.75
N THR A 89 -5.43 3.70 -13.87
CA THR A 89 -6.01 2.82 -12.86
C THR A 89 -5.22 1.52 -12.73
N LEU A 90 -4.73 0.98 -13.84
CA LEU A 90 -3.92 -0.23 -13.88
C LEU A 90 -2.56 -0.04 -13.19
N ARG A 91 -1.86 1.07 -13.48
CA ARG A 91 -0.59 1.43 -12.80
C ARG A 91 -0.78 1.60 -11.31
N ALA A 92 -1.82 2.32 -10.89
CA ALA A 92 -2.14 2.48 -9.47
C ALA A 92 -2.42 1.16 -8.77
N SER A 93 -3.25 0.30 -9.39
CA SER A 93 -3.59 -1.03 -8.86
C SER A 93 -2.35 -1.93 -8.73
N LEU A 94 -1.44 -1.87 -9.70
CA LEU A 94 -0.19 -2.64 -9.67
C LEU A 94 0.79 -2.12 -8.61
N ALA A 95 0.90 -0.81 -8.46
CA ALA A 95 1.71 -0.20 -7.39
C ALA A 95 1.18 -0.58 -6.00
N LEU A 96 -0.15 -0.56 -5.82
CA LEU A 96 -0.82 -0.98 -4.60
C LEU A 96 -0.57 -2.47 -4.30
N LEU A 97 -0.73 -3.34 -5.31
CA LEU A 97 -0.44 -4.77 -5.18
C LEU A 97 1.03 -5.02 -4.80
N LYS A 98 1.97 -4.35 -5.47
CA LYS A 98 3.41 -4.43 -5.16
C LYS A 98 3.70 -4.01 -3.72
N SER A 99 3.14 -2.88 -3.28
CA SER A 99 3.29 -2.39 -1.90
C SER A 99 2.90 -3.46 -0.88
N ARG A 100 1.71 -4.03 -1.05
CA ARG A 100 1.13 -4.97 -0.09
C ARG A 100 1.81 -6.33 -0.10
N LEU A 101 2.27 -6.80 -1.28
CA LEU A 101 3.14 -7.99 -1.37
C LEU A 101 4.46 -7.81 -0.63
N THR A 102 5.00 -6.58 -0.62
CA THR A 102 6.27 -6.26 0.03
C THR A 102 6.14 -6.14 1.56
N ARG A 103 4.99 -5.66 2.07
CA ARG A 103 4.76 -5.41 3.51
C ARG A 103 4.54 -6.67 4.35
N CYS A 104 4.08 -7.79 3.78
CA CYS A 104 3.85 -9.04 4.50
C CYS A 104 3.04 -8.87 5.80
N GLU A 105 1.88 -8.20 5.75
CA GLU A 105 1.01 -7.98 6.91
C GLU A 105 0.37 -9.27 7.45
N GLU A 106 0.06 -9.27 8.74
CA GLU A 106 -0.78 -10.28 9.40
C GLU A 106 -2.26 -9.90 9.18
N ASP A 107 -2.74 -10.13 7.97
CA ASP A 107 -4.12 -9.83 7.60
C ASP A 107 -5.05 -11.02 7.88
N ALA A 108 -6.32 -10.74 8.20
CA ALA A 108 -7.38 -11.75 8.31
C ALA A 108 -7.54 -12.60 7.02
N PHE A 109 -7.04 -12.09 5.89
CA PHE A 109 -7.03 -12.75 4.58
C PHE A 109 -5.68 -13.39 4.24
N GLY A 110 -4.92 -13.87 5.23
CA GLY A 110 -3.59 -14.46 5.06
C GLY A 110 -3.49 -15.49 3.94
N ALA A 111 -4.45 -16.42 3.87
CA ALA A 111 -4.48 -17.46 2.83
C ALA A 111 -4.63 -16.91 1.40
N ALA A 112 -5.43 -15.84 1.21
CA ALA A 112 -5.57 -15.19 -0.10
C ALA A 112 -4.26 -14.52 -0.54
N TRP A 113 -3.55 -13.91 0.42
CA TRP A 113 -2.24 -13.31 0.19
C TRP A 113 -1.12 -14.35 -0.04
N ASP A 114 -1.16 -15.49 0.64
CA ASP A 114 -0.27 -16.63 0.37
C ASP A 114 -0.48 -17.14 -1.07
N ALA A 115 -1.74 -17.38 -1.45
CA ALA A 115 -2.08 -17.80 -2.79
C ALA A 115 -1.64 -16.76 -3.85
N GLN A 116 -1.74 -15.47 -3.51
CA GLN A 116 -1.27 -14.40 -4.39
C GLN A 116 0.25 -14.39 -4.54
N ARG A 117 1.02 -14.59 -3.46
CA ARG A 117 2.48 -14.74 -3.54
C ARG A 117 2.86 -15.88 -4.47
N SER A 118 2.25 -17.06 -4.29
CA SER A 118 2.47 -18.21 -5.19
C SER A 118 2.01 -17.94 -6.63
N ARG A 119 0.98 -17.11 -6.85
CA ARG A 119 0.59 -16.67 -8.20
C ARG A 119 1.69 -15.80 -8.83
N VAL A 120 2.20 -14.81 -8.11
CA VAL A 120 3.25 -13.91 -8.60
C VAL A 120 4.56 -14.65 -8.85
N GLU A 121 4.93 -15.62 -8.00
CA GLU A 121 6.10 -16.48 -8.22
C GLU A 121 5.96 -17.33 -9.50
N ARG A 122 4.79 -17.92 -9.74
CA ARG A 122 4.53 -18.67 -10.99
C ARG A 122 4.52 -17.78 -12.23
N LEU A 123 4.14 -16.51 -12.09
CA LEU A 123 4.04 -15.52 -13.16
C LEU A 123 5.18 -14.48 -13.08
N ALA A 124 6.38 -14.89 -12.63
CA ALA A 124 7.46 -13.96 -12.30
C ALA A 124 7.90 -13.07 -13.48
N ASP A 125 7.91 -13.61 -14.70
CA ASP A 125 8.27 -12.85 -15.90
C ASP A 125 7.19 -11.85 -16.31
N ASP A 126 5.91 -12.23 -16.18
CA ASP A 126 4.77 -11.32 -16.42
C ASP A 126 4.73 -10.21 -15.36
N TRP A 127 5.01 -10.56 -14.10
CA TRP A 127 5.14 -9.61 -13.00
C TRP A 127 6.26 -8.60 -13.26
N ARG A 128 7.44 -9.06 -13.68
CA ARG A 128 8.59 -8.17 -14.01
C ARG A 128 8.25 -7.20 -15.13
N GLN A 129 7.68 -7.70 -16.24
CA GLN A 129 7.26 -6.88 -17.38
C GLN A 129 6.18 -5.86 -16.98
N ALA A 130 5.22 -6.26 -16.15
CA ALA A 130 4.19 -5.36 -15.64
C ALA A 130 4.80 -4.24 -14.79
N LEU A 131 5.77 -4.54 -13.94
CA LEU A 131 6.47 -3.53 -13.12
C LEU A 131 7.33 -2.59 -13.97
N GLU A 132 8.02 -3.09 -15.00
CA GLU A 132 8.76 -2.26 -15.96
C GLU A 132 7.83 -1.31 -16.71
N TRP A 133 6.70 -1.81 -17.21
CA TRP A 133 5.66 -0.98 -17.80
C TRP A 133 5.16 0.07 -16.80
N CYS A 134 4.89 -0.31 -15.55
CA CYS A 134 4.47 0.61 -14.50
C CYS A 134 5.51 1.71 -14.20
N ALA A 135 6.79 1.39 -14.30
CA ALA A 135 7.88 2.34 -14.05
C ALA A 135 8.10 3.32 -15.20
N SER A 136 7.71 3.00 -16.44
CA SER A 136 7.88 3.90 -17.59
C SER A 136 7.10 5.21 -17.49
N ASN A 137 6.04 5.22 -16.66
CA ASN A 137 5.06 6.29 -16.51
C ASN A 137 4.47 6.81 -17.84
N ASP A 138 4.55 6.02 -18.90
CA ASP A 138 4.00 6.35 -20.22
C ASP A 138 2.59 5.75 -20.37
N ASN A 139 1.56 6.59 -20.24
CA ASN A 139 0.17 6.17 -20.39
C ASN A 139 -0.21 5.80 -21.83
N ARG A 140 0.64 6.11 -22.83
CA ARG A 140 0.43 5.72 -24.24
C ARG A 140 1.05 4.37 -24.56
N ALA A 141 1.98 3.89 -23.74
CA ALA A 141 2.59 2.58 -23.93
C ALA A 141 1.55 1.46 -23.71
N PRO A 142 1.41 0.50 -24.64
CA PRO A 142 0.50 -0.62 -24.46
C PRO A 142 0.90 -1.41 -23.21
N TRP A 143 -0.07 -1.76 -22.37
CA TRP A 143 0.19 -2.60 -21.20
C TRP A 143 0.38 -4.08 -21.59
N PRO A 144 1.15 -4.86 -20.82
CA PRO A 144 1.34 -6.29 -21.09
C PRO A 144 0.00 -7.06 -21.00
N ALA A 145 -0.30 -7.89 -22.00
CA ALA A 145 -1.55 -8.67 -22.04
C ALA A 145 -1.70 -9.62 -20.84
N ALA A 146 -0.58 -10.12 -20.30
CA ALA A 146 -0.58 -11.02 -19.15
C ALA A 146 -0.91 -10.33 -17.81
N LEU A 147 -0.88 -8.99 -17.77
CA LEU A 147 -1.07 -8.22 -16.55
C LEU A 147 -2.43 -8.52 -15.89
N ALA A 148 -3.48 -8.69 -16.68
CA ALA A 148 -4.81 -9.06 -16.19
C ALA A 148 -4.78 -10.30 -15.27
N HIS A 149 -3.90 -11.27 -15.56
CA HIS A 149 -3.80 -12.54 -14.83
C HIS A 149 -3.01 -12.45 -13.53
N LEU A 150 -2.34 -11.33 -13.28
CA LEU A 150 -1.71 -11.06 -12.00
C LEU A 150 -2.76 -10.83 -10.91
N PHE A 151 -3.99 -10.46 -11.28
CA PHE A 151 -5.07 -10.19 -10.33
C PHE A 151 -6.06 -11.37 -10.26
N PRO A 152 -6.28 -11.97 -9.07
CA PRO A 152 -7.27 -13.04 -8.90
C PRO A 152 -8.70 -12.57 -9.18
N VAL A 153 -9.04 -11.35 -8.78
CA VAL A 153 -10.34 -10.75 -9.03
C VAL A 153 -10.19 -9.64 -10.04
N ARG A 154 -10.95 -9.72 -11.13
CA ARG A 154 -11.00 -8.72 -12.20
C ARG A 154 -12.43 -8.22 -12.31
N VAL A 155 -12.63 -6.92 -12.17
CA VAL A 155 -13.90 -6.22 -12.32
C VAL A 155 -13.76 -5.31 -13.53
N VAL A 156 -14.48 -5.63 -14.60
CA VAL A 156 -14.36 -4.95 -15.91
C VAL A 156 -15.72 -4.73 -16.54
N THR A 157 -15.82 -3.86 -17.55
CA THR A 157 -17.05 -3.73 -18.33
C THR A 157 -17.17 -4.80 -19.42
N GLY A 158 -18.37 -4.95 -19.99
CA GLY A 158 -18.65 -5.88 -21.09
C GLY A 158 -17.67 -5.75 -22.26
N ARG A 159 -17.25 -4.53 -22.62
CA ARG A 159 -16.28 -4.29 -23.71
C ARG A 159 -14.91 -4.93 -23.45
N ARG A 160 -14.50 -5.05 -22.19
CA ARG A 160 -13.21 -5.62 -21.78
C ARG A 160 -13.30 -7.08 -21.35
N ALA A 161 -14.49 -7.65 -21.23
CA ALA A 161 -14.69 -8.98 -20.65
C ALA A 161 -13.94 -10.10 -21.40
N LEU A 162 -13.93 -10.06 -22.74
CA LEU A 162 -13.23 -11.06 -23.56
C LEU A 162 -11.72 -11.05 -23.30
N ASP A 163 -11.11 -9.85 -23.31
CA ASP A 163 -9.68 -9.64 -23.09
C ASP A 163 -9.23 -10.06 -21.69
N PHE A 164 -10.13 -9.96 -20.69
CA PHE A 164 -9.82 -10.27 -19.30
C PHE A 164 -10.21 -11.69 -18.87
N HIS A 165 -11.00 -12.42 -19.67
CA HIS A 165 -11.33 -13.82 -19.41
C HIS A 165 -10.16 -14.76 -19.75
N GLN A 166 -9.73 -14.77 -21.03
CA GLN A 166 -8.68 -15.63 -21.61
C GLN A 166 -8.61 -17.08 -21.06
N GLY A 167 -9.75 -17.69 -20.69
CA GLY A 167 -9.83 -19.05 -20.14
C GLY A 167 -9.27 -19.24 -18.73
N ARG A 168 -9.02 -18.15 -17.98
CA ARG A 168 -8.36 -18.16 -16.66
C ARG A 168 -9.27 -17.67 -15.52
N ALA A 169 -10.58 -17.71 -15.72
CA ALA A 169 -11.55 -17.42 -14.67
C ALA A 169 -12.29 -18.71 -14.28
N ASP A 170 -12.15 -19.13 -13.03
CA ASP A 170 -12.92 -20.25 -12.50
C ASP A 170 -14.37 -19.83 -12.25
N SER A 171 -14.57 -18.59 -11.79
CA SER A 171 -15.88 -18.01 -11.53
C SER A 171 -16.14 -16.81 -12.44
N LEU A 172 -17.34 -16.76 -13.02
CA LEU A 172 -17.83 -15.67 -13.85
C LEU A 172 -19.09 -15.08 -13.20
N LEU A 173 -19.09 -13.77 -12.95
CA LEU A 173 -20.25 -13.04 -12.46
C LEU A 173 -20.64 -11.99 -13.51
N LEU A 174 -21.84 -12.11 -14.05
CA LEU A 174 -22.39 -11.16 -15.01
C LEU A 174 -23.48 -10.33 -14.34
N LEU A 175 -23.23 -9.04 -14.18
CA LEU A 175 -24.23 -8.08 -13.71
C LEU A 175 -24.97 -7.48 -14.90
N GLY A 176 -26.30 -7.52 -14.88
CA GLY A 176 -27.14 -7.11 -15.99
C GLY A 176 -26.84 -7.92 -17.25
N ALA A 177 -26.77 -9.26 -17.12
CA ALA A 177 -26.37 -10.17 -18.21
C ALA A 177 -27.15 -9.93 -19.51
N GLU A 178 -28.44 -9.58 -19.39
CA GLU A 178 -29.34 -9.22 -20.49
C GLU A 178 -28.92 -7.96 -21.28
N HIS A 179 -28.07 -7.11 -20.70
CA HIS A 179 -27.55 -5.88 -21.30
C HIS A 179 -26.12 -6.04 -21.84
N LEU A 180 -25.50 -7.20 -21.64
CA LEU A 180 -24.15 -7.51 -22.13
C LEU A 180 -24.20 -8.09 -23.56
N PRO A 181 -23.11 -7.96 -24.36
CA PRO A 181 -23.01 -8.62 -25.66
C PRO A 181 -23.17 -10.14 -25.57
N ALA A 182 -23.72 -10.78 -26.61
CA ALA A 182 -23.99 -12.21 -26.62
C ALA A 182 -22.71 -13.06 -26.47
N GLU A 183 -21.58 -12.55 -26.94
CA GLU A 183 -20.26 -13.17 -26.80
C GLU A 183 -19.81 -13.18 -25.33
N VAL A 184 -20.20 -12.15 -24.56
CA VAL A 184 -19.88 -12.05 -23.13
C VAL A 184 -20.81 -12.95 -22.31
N GLN A 185 -22.08 -13.01 -22.67
CA GLN A 185 -23.06 -13.90 -22.03
C GLN A 185 -22.72 -15.39 -22.19
N SER A 186 -22.01 -15.75 -23.26
CA SER A 186 -21.61 -17.13 -23.57
C SER A 186 -20.20 -17.48 -23.10
N LEU A 187 -19.52 -16.59 -22.37
CA LEU A 187 -18.19 -16.85 -21.82
C LEU A 187 -18.21 -18.10 -20.92
N PRO A 188 -17.24 -19.02 -21.10
CA PRO A 188 -17.18 -20.21 -20.28
C PRO A 188 -16.75 -19.86 -18.85
N GLY A 189 -17.20 -20.65 -17.88
CA GLY A 189 -16.76 -20.56 -16.50
C GLY A 189 -17.12 -21.83 -15.76
N LEU A 190 -16.27 -22.30 -14.85
CA LEU A 190 -16.60 -23.46 -14.02
C LEU A 190 -17.82 -23.17 -13.15
N ARG A 191 -18.01 -21.89 -12.80
CA ARG A 191 -19.14 -21.40 -12.01
C ARG A 191 -19.62 -20.07 -12.54
N VAL A 192 -20.90 -19.99 -12.90
CA VAL A 192 -21.48 -18.80 -13.53
C VAL A 192 -22.65 -18.28 -12.70
N ILE A 193 -22.61 -16.98 -12.38
CA ILE A 193 -23.63 -16.22 -11.64
C ILE A 193 -24.16 -15.11 -12.54
N HIS A 194 -25.46 -15.12 -12.84
CA HIS A 194 -26.15 -14.06 -13.57
C HIS A 194 -27.01 -13.24 -12.62
N LEU A 195 -26.76 -11.94 -12.54
CA LEU A 195 -27.59 -11.00 -11.79
C LEU A 195 -28.38 -10.13 -12.77
N THR A 196 -29.70 -10.23 -12.80
CA THR A 196 -30.55 -9.45 -13.72
C THR A 196 -30.83 -8.05 -13.17
N MET A 197 -30.87 -7.03 -14.04
CA MET A 197 -31.09 -5.63 -13.69
C MET A 197 -32.21 -5.00 -14.53
N ALA A 198 -33.09 -4.24 -13.86
CA ALA A 198 -34.11 -3.46 -14.57
C ALA A 198 -33.47 -2.40 -15.49
N LEU A 199 -34.03 -2.21 -16.69
CA LEU A 199 -33.55 -1.29 -17.73
C LEU A 199 -33.29 0.15 -17.25
N GLY A 200 -34.04 0.64 -16.25
CA GLY A 200 -33.89 1.99 -15.72
C GLY A 200 -32.65 2.21 -14.83
N ALA A 201 -31.93 1.15 -14.47
CA ALA A 201 -30.75 1.21 -13.61
C ALA A 201 -29.42 1.25 -14.39
N VAL A 202 -29.45 1.08 -15.71
CA VAL A 202 -28.26 1.03 -16.57
C VAL A 202 -28.15 2.35 -17.33
N LYS A 203 -27.02 3.05 -17.17
CA LYS A 203 -26.69 4.19 -18.02
C LYS A 203 -25.74 3.67 -19.07
N PHE A 204 -26.25 3.34 -20.26
CA PHE A 204 -25.40 3.00 -21.41
C PHE A 204 -24.48 4.19 -21.72
N GLY A 205 -23.31 4.15 -21.10
CA GLY A 205 -22.29 5.18 -21.20
C GLY A 205 -21.53 4.99 -22.49
N ALA A 206 -22.14 5.39 -23.60
CA ALA A 206 -21.34 5.98 -24.66
C ALA A 206 -20.77 7.28 -24.08
N LEU A 207 -19.69 7.18 -23.30
CA LEU A 207 -18.89 8.34 -22.94
C LEU A 207 -18.56 9.03 -24.26
N VAL A 208 -19.11 10.22 -24.44
CA VAL A 208 -18.88 11.09 -25.57
C VAL A 208 -17.37 11.32 -25.63
N VAL A 209 -16.66 10.52 -26.44
CA VAL A 209 -15.21 10.55 -26.66
C VAL A 209 -14.74 11.89 -27.27
N MET A 210 -15.66 12.84 -27.50
CA MET A 210 -15.42 14.11 -28.20
C MET A 210 -15.34 15.33 -27.27
N ASP A 211 -15.73 15.23 -25.99
CA ASP A 211 -15.63 16.34 -25.04
C ASP A 211 -14.36 16.25 -24.19
N GLU A 212 -13.39 17.10 -24.49
CA GLU A 212 -12.12 17.21 -23.78
C GLU A 212 -12.32 17.52 -22.28
N GLU A 213 -13.34 18.31 -21.93
CA GLU A 213 -13.62 18.64 -20.54
C GLU A 213 -14.14 17.42 -19.76
N ALA A 214 -15.04 16.64 -20.37
CA ALA A 214 -15.51 15.37 -19.80
C ALA A 214 -14.36 14.36 -19.63
N ARG A 215 -13.45 14.29 -20.61
CA ARG A 215 -12.24 13.45 -20.54
C ARG A 215 -11.37 13.83 -19.34
N LEU A 216 -10.99 15.10 -19.23
CA LEU A 216 -10.13 15.58 -18.15
C LEU A 216 -10.77 15.40 -16.77
N ARG A 217 -12.08 15.60 -16.64
CA ARG A 217 -12.81 15.33 -15.39
C ARG A 217 -12.76 13.85 -14.99
N ALA A 218 -12.96 12.94 -15.95
CA ALA A 218 -12.86 11.51 -15.69
C ALA A 218 -11.43 11.08 -15.28
N GLU A 219 -10.40 11.66 -15.90
CA GLU A 219 -9.00 11.45 -15.50
C GLU A 219 -8.74 11.97 -14.08
N LEU A 220 -9.17 13.20 -13.77
CA LEU A 220 -9.02 13.79 -12.44
C LEU A 220 -9.66 12.93 -11.35
N ASP A 221 -10.87 12.43 -11.59
CA ASP A 221 -11.59 11.63 -10.61
C ASP A 221 -10.92 10.27 -10.38
N ALA A 222 -10.42 9.64 -11.44
CA ALA A 222 -9.66 8.40 -11.33
C ALA A 222 -8.32 8.61 -10.61
N LEU A 223 -7.55 9.62 -10.99
CA LEU A 223 -6.29 9.98 -10.34
C LEU A 223 -6.49 10.27 -8.86
N THR A 224 -7.55 11.00 -8.51
CA THR A 224 -7.84 11.36 -7.12
C THR A 224 -8.14 10.15 -6.26
N ARG A 225 -8.94 9.20 -6.76
CA ARG A 225 -9.20 7.94 -6.05
C ARG A 225 -7.92 7.13 -5.84
N ASN A 226 -7.13 6.97 -6.91
CA ASN A 226 -5.90 6.20 -6.88
C ASN A 226 -4.83 6.82 -5.96
N ILE A 227 -4.72 8.15 -5.95
CA ILE A 227 -3.82 8.88 -5.06
C ILE A 227 -4.27 8.71 -3.61
N ALA A 228 -5.56 8.81 -3.30
CA ALA A 228 -6.03 8.60 -1.93
C ALA A 228 -5.70 7.18 -1.40
N GLU A 229 -5.81 6.16 -2.26
CA GLU A 229 -5.39 4.78 -1.92
C GLU A 229 -3.87 4.69 -1.67
N LEU A 230 -3.05 5.30 -2.54
CA LEU A 230 -1.59 5.22 -2.41
C LEU A 230 -1.02 6.15 -1.32
N GLU A 231 -1.67 7.26 -1.01
CA GLU A 231 -1.35 8.11 0.15
C GLU A 231 -1.57 7.34 1.45
N LEU A 232 -2.66 6.57 1.54
CA LEU A 232 -2.88 5.68 2.68
C LEU A 232 -1.75 4.64 2.78
N GLU A 233 -1.36 4.01 1.67
CA GLU A 233 -0.25 3.05 1.67
C GLU A 233 1.06 3.69 2.14
N LEU A 234 1.40 4.87 1.61
CA LEU A 234 2.59 5.61 1.95
C LEU A 234 2.61 6.00 3.43
N ALA A 235 1.53 6.61 3.92
CA ALA A 235 1.40 7.00 5.32
C ALA A 235 1.51 5.79 6.26
N THR A 236 0.95 4.65 5.86
CA THR A 236 1.03 3.40 6.63
C THR A 236 2.45 2.84 6.65
N ALA A 237 3.13 2.78 5.50
CA ALA A 237 4.51 2.31 5.42
C ALA A 237 5.49 3.22 6.20
N GLN A 238 5.29 4.54 6.15
CA GLN A 238 6.07 5.51 6.92
C GLN A 238 5.85 5.34 8.42
N ALA A 239 4.60 5.17 8.87
CA ALA A 239 4.28 4.98 10.28
C ALA A 239 4.83 3.66 10.83
N GLU A 240 4.71 2.57 10.07
CA GLU A 240 5.28 1.27 10.43
C GLU A 240 6.81 1.32 10.53
N LEU A 241 7.47 1.99 9.57
CA LEU A 241 8.91 2.16 9.61
C LEU A 241 9.32 3.05 10.78
N ALA A 242 8.58 4.12 11.08
CA ALA A 242 8.86 5.00 12.21
C ALA A 242 8.71 4.29 13.58
N GLU A 243 7.64 3.51 13.79
CA GLU A 243 7.49 2.67 15.00
C GLU A 243 8.67 1.68 15.12
N PHE A 244 9.05 1.05 14.02
CA PHE A 244 10.17 0.12 14.01
C PHE A 244 11.51 0.80 14.29
N THR A 245 11.73 1.98 13.70
CA THR A 245 12.92 2.80 13.89
C THR A 245 13.05 3.17 15.36
N HIS A 246 11.93 3.54 15.99
CA HIS A 246 11.90 3.87 17.40
C HIS A 246 12.39 2.69 18.27
N ARG A 247 11.77 1.53 18.07
CA ARG A 247 12.14 0.31 18.78
C ARG A 247 13.58 -0.14 18.49
N TYR A 248 14.07 0.05 17.26
CA TYR A 248 15.45 -0.27 16.89
C TYR A 248 16.45 0.60 17.67
N HIS A 249 16.26 1.92 17.71
CA HIS A 249 17.18 2.78 18.44
C HIS A 249 17.15 2.54 19.95
N ASP A 250 15.98 2.28 20.53
CA ASP A 250 15.82 1.99 21.95
C ASP A 250 16.54 0.68 22.36
N LEU A 251 16.48 -0.35 21.53
CA LEU A 251 17.08 -1.66 21.84
C LEU A 251 18.54 -1.78 21.37
N ILE A 252 18.85 -1.27 20.19
CA ILE A 252 20.10 -1.52 19.48
C ILE A 252 20.99 -0.28 19.44
N GLY A 253 20.41 0.90 19.17
CA GLY A 253 21.16 2.14 18.98
C GLY A 253 22.11 2.48 20.13
N THR A 254 21.59 2.53 21.36
CA THR A 254 22.40 2.82 22.55
C THR A 254 23.52 1.80 22.78
N ARG A 255 23.26 0.52 22.49
CA ARG A 255 24.25 -0.56 22.65
C ARG A 255 25.37 -0.48 21.60
N LEU A 256 25.04 -0.10 20.37
CA LEU A 256 26.05 0.12 19.32
C LEU A 256 26.97 1.28 19.68
N VAL A 257 26.42 2.40 20.16
CA VAL A 257 27.21 3.54 20.64
C VAL A 257 28.17 3.11 21.75
N GLU A 258 27.68 2.34 22.72
CA GLU A 258 28.52 1.85 23.80
C GLU A 258 29.63 0.92 23.28
N LEU A 259 29.28 -0.06 22.47
CA LEU A 259 30.23 -1.05 21.95
C LEU A 259 31.32 -0.37 21.12
N ASP A 260 30.95 0.55 20.22
CA ASP A 260 31.92 1.28 19.40
C ASP A 260 32.83 2.16 20.26
N SER A 261 32.30 2.81 21.30
CA SER A 261 33.09 3.58 22.26
C SER A 261 34.13 2.70 22.98
N LEU A 262 33.72 1.52 23.45
CA LEU A 262 34.63 0.56 24.09
C LEU A 262 35.69 0.05 23.11
N GLN A 263 35.30 -0.27 21.87
CA GLN A 263 36.25 -0.70 20.83
C GLN A 263 37.26 0.40 20.48
N ALA A 264 36.83 1.66 20.40
CA ALA A 264 37.72 2.79 20.18
C ALA A 264 38.73 2.98 21.32
N ARG A 265 38.29 2.79 22.57
CA ARG A 265 39.17 2.83 23.75
C ARG A 265 40.18 1.69 23.73
N ILE A 266 39.74 0.45 23.45
CA ILE A 266 40.63 -0.72 23.33
C ILE A 266 41.69 -0.48 22.24
N ALA A 267 41.27 -0.01 21.06
CA ALA A 267 42.18 0.24 19.96
C ALA A 267 43.19 1.35 20.29
N THR A 268 42.76 2.39 21.01
CA THR A 268 43.65 3.46 21.51
C THR A 268 44.69 2.91 22.50
N GLU A 269 44.30 2.10 23.48
CA GLU A 269 45.22 1.47 24.44
C GLU A 269 46.24 0.57 23.74
N LEU A 270 45.80 -0.24 22.77
CA LEU A 270 46.70 -1.08 21.99
C LEU A 270 47.69 -0.26 21.14
N ALA A 271 47.23 0.84 20.53
CA ALA A 271 48.10 1.74 19.79
C ALA A 271 49.12 2.45 20.69
N ALA A 272 48.74 2.82 21.92
CA ALA A 272 49.64 3.42 22.91
C ALA A 272 50.76 2.46 23.34
N ARG A 273 50.46 1.16 23.43
CA ARG A 273 51.44 0.10 23.74
C ARG A 273 52.37 -0.24 22.58
N ALA A 274 51.92 -0.01 21.35
CA ALA A 274 52.69 -0.26 20.14
C ALA A 274 52.83 1.01 19.27
N PRO A 275 53.48 2.08 19.77
CA PRO A 275 53.50 3.38 19.10
C PRO A 275 54.19 3.34 17.72
N ALA A 276 55.10 2.39 17.51
CA ALA A 276 55.76 2.18 16.22
C ALA A 276 54.87 1.45 15.18
N SER A 277 53.75 0.84 15.60
CA SER A 277 52.84 0.13 14.70
C SER A 277 51.92 1.12 13.98
N GLU A 278 52.09 1.28 12.68
CA GLU A 278 51.15 2.07 11.85
C GLU A 278 49.76 1.41 11.81
N THR A 279 49.71 0.08 11.75
CA THR A 279 48.46 -0.70 11.74
C THR A 279 47.63 -0.42 13.00
N ALA A 280 48.23 -0.47 14.18
CA ALA A 280 47.52 -0.18 15.43
C ALA A 280 46.99 1.27 15.49
N ARG A 281 47.78 2.23 15.02
CA ARG A 281 47.35 3.65 14.92
C ARG A 281 46.23 3.84 13.89
N GLN A 282 46.22 3.09 12.79
CA GLN A 282 45.14 3.13 11.81
C GLN A 282 43.86 2.51 12.36
N GLU A 283 43.94 1.37 13.04
CA GLU A 283 42.80 0.72 13.70
C GLU A 283 42.17 1.62 14.77
N ALA A 284 42.97 2.28 15.61
CA ALA A 284 42.48 3.25 16.59
C ALA A 284 41.73 4.42 15.94
N ARG A 285 42.27 4.98 14.84
CA ARG A 285 41.60 6.04 14.07
C ARG A 285 40.28 5.58 13.48
N GLN A 286 40.23 4.38 12.89
CA GLN A 286 39.00 3.82 12.33
C GLN A 286 37.95 3.54 13.40
N ALA A 287 38.36 2.96 14.54
CA ALA A 287 37.46 2.69 15.66
C ALA A 287 36.91 3.99 16.26
N GLY A 288 37.76 5.02 16.41
CA GLY A 288 37.32 6.36 16.84
C GLY A 288 36.30 6.97 15.87
N ALA A 289 36.57 6.92 14.56
CA ALA A 289 35.64 7.42 13.55
C ALA A 289 34.29 6.67 13.56
N ARG A 290 34.29 5.34 13.83
CA ARG A 290 33.07 4.54 14.00
C ARG A 290 32.28 4.98 15.24
N ALA A 291 32.92 5.13 16.39
CA ALA A 291 32.29 5.58 17.63
C ALA A 291 31.66 6.97 17.51
N GLU A 292 32.36 7.91 16.87
CA GLU A 292 31.77 9.22 16.59
C GLU A 292 30.60 9.12 15.60
N GLY A 293 30.69 8.22 14.61
CA GLY A 293 29.64 7.95 13.64
C GLY A 293 28.34 7.49 14.31
N SER A 294 28.41 6.44 15.13
CA SER A 294 27.24 5.90 15.84
C SER A 294 26.69 6.89 16.86
N GLN A 295 27.54 7.66 17.55
CA GLN A 295 27.08 8.72 18.46
C GLN A 295 26.30 9.81 17.73
N ARG A 296 26.80 10.28 16.57
CA ARG A 296 26.12 11.30 15.75
C ARG A 296 24.78 10.78 15.20
N GLU A 297 24.74 9.52 14.78
CA GLU A 297 23.50 8.89 14.28
C GLU A 297 22.45 8.82 15.39
N GLN A 298 22.83 8.35 16.58
CA GLN A 298 21.93 8.26 17.73
C GLN A 298 21.42 9.65 18.17
N ALA A 299 22.29 10.67 18.21
CA ALA A 299 21.89 12.02 18.57
C ALA A 299 20.88 12.62 17.57
N ARG A 300 21.10 12.44 16.26
CA ARG A 300 20.13 12.88 15.23
C ARG A 300 18.78 12.19 15.37
N TYR A 301 18.79 10.91 15.72
CA TYR A 301 17.57 10.18 15.99
C TYR A 301 16.87 10.75 17.24
N GLU A 302 17.58 10.96 18.34
CA GLU A 302 17.01 11.53 19.58
C GLU A 302 16.39 12.93 19.36
N GLU A 303 17.00 13.77 18.52
CA GLU A 303 16.44 15.07 18.11
C GLU A 303 15.14 14.96 17.30
N SER A 304 14.93 13.86 16.57
CA SER A 304 13.77 13.63 15.70
C SER A 304 12.73 12.68 16.28
N ALA A 305 13.03 12.01 17.40
CA ALA A 305 12.21 10.95 17.98
C ALA A 305 10.93 11.45 18.65
N SER A 306 10.78 12.75 18.90
CA SER A 306 9.60 13.32 19.58
C SER A 306 8.28 13.04 18.84
N ASP A 307 8.36 12.96 17.51
CA ASP A 307 7.20 12.90 16.61
C ASP A 307 6.98 11.48 16.05
N ALA A 308 7.75 10.49 16.49
CA ALA A 308 7.62 9.12 16.02
C ALA A 308 6.46 8.41 16.75
N PRO A 309 5.55 7.73 16.02
CA PRO A 309 4.49 6.96 16.64
C PRO A 309 5.09 5.80 17.46
N ARG A 310 4.79 5.77 18.76
CA ARG A 310 5.27 4.69 19.65
C ARG A 310 4.53 3.37 19.43
N HIS A 311 3.30 3.44 18.95
CA HIS A 311 2.48 2.29 18.65
C HIS A 311 1.56 2.61 17.47
N PHE A 312 1.71 1.90 16.36
CA PHE A 312 0.91 2.14 15.16
C PHE A 312 0.14 0.87 14.76
N ARG A 313 -1.14 0.82 15.13
CA ARG A 313 -2.04 -0.30 14.78
C ARG A 313 -3.38 0.29 14.32
N PRO A 314 -3.41 0.88 13.11
CA PRO A 314 -4.61 1.54 12.62
C PRO A 314 -5.74 0.52 12.40
N SER A 315 -6.93 0.85 12.89
CA SER A 315 -8.13 0.04 12.64
C SER A 315 -8.52 0.12 11.15
N GLY A 316 -9.27 -0.88 10.66
CA GLY A 316 -9.83 -0.83 9.30
C GLY A 316 -10.72 0.41 9.07
N GLY A 317 -11.45 0.84 10.11
CA GLY A 317 -12.25 2.06 10.08
C GLY A 317 -11.41 3.33 9.94
N LEU A 318 -10.30 3.43 10.69
CA LEU A 318 -9.36 4.53 10.60
C LEU A 318 -8.71 4.62 9.21
N LYS A 319 -8.29 3.49 8.64
CA LYS A 319 -7.75 3.45 7.27
C LYS A 319 -8.77 3.93 6.24
N LYS A 320 -10.04 3.49 6.36
CA LYS A 320 -11.14 3.94 5.49
C LYS A 320 -11.40 5.44 5.62
N LEU A 321 -11.42 5.97 6.85
CA LEU A 321 -11.61 7.39 7.12
C LEU A 321 -10.48 8.24 6.53
N PHE A 322 -9.21 7.86 6.76
CA PHE A 322 -8.07 8.56 6.18
C PHE A 322 -8.13 8.60 4.65
N ARG A 323 -8.42 7.46 3.99
CA ARG A 323 -8.61 7.39 2.54
C ARG A 323 -9.68 8.38 2.06
N GLN A 324 -10.82 8.44 2.75
CA GLN A 324 -11.91 9.36 2.43
C GLN A 324 -11.50 10.83 2.58
N VAL A 325 -10.77 11.16 3.66
CA VAL A 325 -10.22 12.50 3.89
C VAL A 325 -9.27 12.86 2.75
N ALA A 326 -8.23 12.06 2.51
CA ALA A 326 -7.24 12.29 1.46
C ALA A 326 -7.88 12.53 0.08
N GLN A 327 -8.91 11.75 -0.27
CA GLN A 327 -9.64 11.91 -1.53
C GLN A 327 -10.30 13.30 -1.68
N LYS A 328 -10.82 13.87 -0.60
CA LYS A 328 -11.51 15.18 -0.60
C LYS A 328 -10.53 16.35 -0.57
N ILE A 329 -9.56 16.29 0.34
CA ILE A 329 -8.72 17.44 0.70
C ILE A 329 -7.37 17.48 -0.03
N HIS A 330 -7.10 16.56 -0.97
CA HIS A 330 -5.78 16.48 -1.61
C HIS A 330 -5.29 17.83 -2.20
N PRO A 331 -4.07 18.32 -1.87
CA PRO A 331 -3.58 19.64 -2.30
C PRO A 331 -3.51 19.84 -3.81
N ASP A 332 -3.19 18.81 -4.58
CA ASP A 332 -3.00 18.96 -6.03
C ASP A 332 -4.29 19.16 -6.82
N ARG A 333 -5.45 18.93 -6.19
CA ARG A 333 -6.78 19.31 -6.73
C ARG A 333 -7.08 20.81 -6.59
N ALA A 334 -6.19 21.56 -5.96
CA ALA A 334 -6.43 22.97 -5.69
C ALA A 334 -6.60 23.78 -6.98
N ARG A 335 -7.47 24.80 -6.92
CA ARG A 335 -7.71 25.73 -8.03
C ARG A 335 -6.91 27.03 -7.93
N SER A 336 -6.44 27.37 -6.72
CA SER A 336 -5.59 28.51 -6.43
C SER A 336 -4.50 28.14 -5.42
N GLU A 337 -3.51 29.02 -5.23
CA GLU A 337 -2.45 28.80 -4.22
C GLU A 337 -3.01 28.88 -2.79
N GLU A 338 -4.03 29.71 -2.55
CA GLU A 338 -4.69 29.78 -1.24
C GLU A 338 -5.45 28.50 -0.90
N ASP A 339 -6.17 27.92 -1.88
CA ASP A 339 -6.83 26.60 -1.74
C ASP A 339 -5.78 25.52 -1.51
N ARG A 340 -4.68 25.56 -2.27
CA ARG A 340 -3.56 24.63 -2.12
C ARG A 340 -2.93 24.69 -0.73
N SER A 341 -2.69 25.89 -0.21
CA SER A 341 -2.14 26.10 1.13
C SER A 341 -3.07 25.58 2.23
N TRP A 342 -4.38 25.82 2.11
CA TRP A 342 -5.35 25.30 3.06
C TRP A 342 -5.43 23.77 3.04
N ARG A 343 -5.57 23.16 1.86
CA ARG A 343 -5.52 21.71 1.66
C ARG A 343 -4.24 21.08 2.17
N THR A 344 -3.09 21.74 1.97
CA THR A 344 -1.79 21.27 2.47
C THR A 344 -1.78 21.20 3.99
N ARG A 345 -2.32 22.22 4.68
CA ARG A 345 -2.44 22.20 6.15
C ARG A 345 -3.37 21.07 6.62
N LEU A 346 -4.53 20.91 6.00
CA LEU A 346 -5.46 19.83 6.35
C LEU A 346 -4.84 18.44 6.10
N MET A 347 -4.09 18.27 5.01
CA MET A 347 -3.46 16.99 4.67
C MET A 347 -2.32 16.66 5.65
N ALA A 348 -1.53 17.67 6.05
CA ALA A 348 -0.50 17.50 7.08
C ALA A 348 -1.12 17.07 8.43
N GLU A 349 -2.24 17.70 8.81
CA GLU A 349 -3.01 17.33 10.01
C GLU A 349 -3.54 15.91 9.92
N ALA A 350 -4.14 15.53 8.78
CA ALA A 350 -4.65 14.19 8.54
C ALA A 350 -3.55 13.13 8.63
N ASN A 351 -2.38 13.40 8.05
CA ASN A 351 -1.22 12.52 8.14
C ASN A 351 -0.73 12.36 9.57
N ARG A 352 -0.69 13.44 10.37
CA ARG A 352 -0.33 13.35 11.80
C ARG A 352 -1.34 12.49 12.56
N ALA A 353 -2.63 12.82 12.45
CA ALA A 353 -3.70 12.10 13.12
C ALA A 353 -3.71 10.60 12.76
N TYR A 354 -3.48 10.27 11.49
CA TYR A 354 -3.39 8.87 11.06
C TYR A 354 -2.21 8.13 11.71
N ARG A 355 -1.01 8.73 11.73
CA ARG A 355 0.18 8.13 12.38
C ARG A 355 -0.03 7.91 13.89
N ASP A 356 -0.78 8.79 14.53
CA ASP A 356 -1.05 8.72 15.97
C ASP A 356 -2.25 7.82 16.33
N ASN A 357 -2.91 7.22 15.32
CA ASN A 357 -4.18 6.49 15.46
C ASN A 357 -5.34 7.37 15.99
N ASP A 358 -5.28 8.68 15.77
CA ASP A 358 -6.26 9.65 16.24
C ASP A 358 -7.43 9.79 15.25
N GLU A 359 -8.41 8.91 15.43
CA GLU A 359 -9.66 8.93 14.66
C GLU A 359 -10.52 10.17 14.94
N GLY A 360 -10.34 10.82 16.10
CA GLY A 360 -11.06 12.03 16.48
C GLY A 360 -10.63 13.21 15.61
N THR A 361 -9.32 13.49 15.59
CA THR A 361 -8.74 14.56 14.78
C THR A 361 -9.01 14.35 13.28
N LEU A 362 -9.01 13.11 12.76
CA LEU A 362 -9.39 12.87 11.36
C LEU A 362 -10.85 13.25 11.04
N ARG A 363 -11.77 13.03 11.98
CA ARG A 363 -13.16 13.49 11.82
C ARG A 363 -13.25 15.00 11.88
N GLU A 364 -12.49 15.65 12.75
CA GLU A 364 -12.43 17.11 12.83
C GLU A 364 -11.88 17.72 11.53
N VAL A 365 -10.82 17.15 10.95
CA VAL A 365 -10.31 17.57 9.64
C VAL A 365 -11.38 17.46 8.55
N LEU A 366 -12.14 16.36 8.56
CA LEU A 366 -13.25 16.17 7.61
C LEU A 366 -14.37 17.20 7.84
N ALA A 367 -14.75 17.45 9.09
CA ALA A 367 -15.78 18.43 9.45
C ALA A 367 -15.37 19.85 9.04
N LEU A 368 -14.12 20.25 9.34
CA LEU A 368 -13.56 21.55 8.92
C LEU A 368 -13.57 21.73 7.40
N TRP A 369 -13.33 20.64 6.66
CA TRP A 369 -13.45 20.66 5.20
C TRP A 369 -14.90 20.83 4.72
N GLU A 370 -15.86 20.18 5.39
CA GLU A 370 -17.28 20.24 5.05
C GLU A 370 -17.94 21.58 5.42
N GLU A 371 -17.51 22.21 6.51
CA GLU A 371 -17.88 23.58 6.89
C GLU A 371 -17.43 24.61 5.84
N GLY A 372 -16.34 24.31 5.12
CA GLY A 372 -15.79 25.16 4.07
C GLY A 372 -15.01 26.36 4.61
N ARG A 373 -14.29 27.06 3.72
CA ARG A 373 -13.57 28.28 4.12
C ARG A 373 -14.48 29.50 3.96
N PRO A 374 -14.48 30.46 4.91
CA PRO A 374 -15.14 31.75 4.71
C PRO A 374 -14.61 32.44 3.43
N GLY A 375 -15.49 32.69 2.45
CA GLY A 375 -15.16 33.34 1.17
C GLY A 375 -14.93 32.41 -0.03
N ASP A 376 -15.19 31.09 0.09
CA ASP A 376 -14.99 30.09 -0.97
C ASP A 376 -15.79 30.35 -2.26
N ASP A 377 -16.88 31.13 -2.20
CA ASP A 377 -17.72 31.43 -3.36
C ASP A 377 -16.97 32.22 -4.46
N LEU A 378 -15.93 32.99 -4.10
CA LEU A 378 -15.11 33.76 -5.04
C LEU A 378 -13.92 32.94 -5.60
N ALA A 379 -13.36 32.01 -4.81
CA ALA A 379 -12.24 31.15 -5.23
C ALA A 379 -12.70 30.02 -6.17
N ARG A 380 -13.95 29.56 -6.05
CA ARG A 380 -14.56 28.56 -6.97
C ARG A 380 -14.61 29.01 -8.44
N ALA A 381 -14.62 30.33 -8.69
CA ALA A 381 -14.72 30.94 -10.02
C ALA A 381 -13.36 31.24 -10.69
N ALA A 382 -12.26 31.31 -9.94
CA ALA A 382 -10.92 31.52 -10.48
C ALA A 382 -10.26 30.16 -10.81
N GLY A 383 -10.46 29.70 -12.04
CA GLY A 383 -10.08 28.36 -12.48
C GLY A 383 -8.60 28.20 -12.83
N GLY A 384 -7.90 27.33 -12.12
CA GLY A 384 -6.76 26.61 -12.68
C GLY A 384 -7.24 25.59 -13.72
N GLY A 385 -6.60 25.54 -14.90
CA GLY A 385 -7.01 24.64 -16.00
C GLY A 385 -6.98 23.17 -15.57
N LEU A 386 -7.99 22.39 -15.97
CA LEU A 386 -8.13 20.97 -15.63
C LEU A 386 -6.89 20.15 -16.03
N GLU A 387 -6.28 20.46 -17.17
CA GLU A 387 -5.02 19.87 -17.62
C GLU A 387 -3.90 20.01 -16.58
N SER A 388 -3.71 21.22 -16.03
CA SER A 388 -2.70 21.46 -14.99
C SER A 388 -2.96 20.67 -13.72
N GLN A 389 -4.23 20.42 -13.37
CA GLN A 389 -4.61 19.58 -12.23
C GLN A 389 -4.28 18.12 -12.51
N VAL A 390 -4.60 17.62 -13.71
CA VAL A 390 -4.27 16.25 -14.15
C VAL A 390 -2.76 16.03 -14.09
N GLU A 391 -1.96 16.94 -14.66
CA GLU A 391 -0.50 16.85 -14.67
C GLU A 391 0.11 16.85 -13.25
N ARG A 392 -0.44 17.66 -12.33
CA ARG A 392 0.02 17.67 -10.93
C ARG A 392 -0.29 16.34 -10.25
N LEU A 393 -1.51 15.82 -10.40
CA LEU A 393 -1.89 14.55 -9.81
C LEU A 393 -1.09 13.37 -10.42
N GLN A 394 -0.83 13.38 -11.73
CA GLN A 394 0.03 12.37 -12.37
C GLN A 394 1.46 12.41 -11.81
N ARG A 395 2.03 13.60 -11.61
CA ARG A 395 3.34 13.75 -10.94
C ARG A 395 3.32 13.23 -9.51
N ARG A 396 2.31 13.62 -8.72
CA ARG A 396 2.15 13.15 -7.34
C ARG A 396 2.03 11.63 -7.25
N LEU A 397 1.27 11.01 -8.16
CA LEU A 397 1.15 9.56 -8.24
C LEU A 397 2.53 8.91 -8.44
N ALA A 398 3.34 9.43 -9.35
CA ALA A 398 4.72 8.95 -9.57
C ALA A 398 5.63 9.21 -8.36
N ASP A 399 5.50 10.36 -7.70
CA ASP A 399 6.28 10.70 -6.50
C ASP A 399 5.99 9.72 -5.35
N ILE A 400 4.71 9.43 -5.07
CA ILE A 400 4.31 8.46 -4.03
C ILE A 400 4.89 7.07 -4.34
N GLN A 401 4.83 6.64 -5.60
CA GLN A 401 5.42 5.37 -6.01
C GLN A 401 6.94 5.35 -5.81
N GLY A 402 7.63 6.44 -6.14
CA GLY A 402 9.06 6.60 -5.91
C GLY A 402 9.43 6.61 -4.42
N GLU A 403 8.62 7.26 -3.57
CA GLU A 403 8.76 7.24 -2.11
C GLU A 403 8.60 5.82 -1.53
N LEU A 404 7.53 5.10 -1.91
CA LEU A 404 7.32 3.72 -1.50
C LEU A 404 8.49 2.82 -1.89
N ASN A 405 8.98 2.93 -3.14
CA ASN A 405 10.14 2.16 -3.59
C ASN A 405 11.40 2.46 -2.76
N ARG A 406 11.64 3.72 -2.39
CA ARG A 406 12.77 4.11 -1.54
C ARG A 406 12.64 3.55 -0.12
N ILE A 407 11.45 3.58 0.46
CA ILE A 407 11.18 2.99 1.79
C ILE A 407 11.48 1.49 1.75
N PHE A 408 10.93 0.78 0.76
CA PHE A 408 11.06 -0.68 0.66
C PHE A 408 12.48 -1.16 0.31
N ALA A 409 13.28 -0.33 -0.36
CA ALA A 409 14.68 -0.63 -0.66
C ALA A 409 15.64 -0.27 0.50
N SER A 410 15.14 0.30 1.60
CA SER A 410 16.00 0.69 2.73
C SER A 410 16.38 -0.52 3.59
N ARG A 411 17.63 -0.55 4.08
CA ARG A 411 18.13 -1.60 4.98
C ARG A 411 17.32 -1.73 6.27
N LEU A 412 16.80 -0.60 6.78
CA LEU A 412 15.98 -0.61 7.98
C LEU A 412 14.65 -1.30 7.74
N TYR A 413 14.08 -1.13 6.54
CA TYR A 413 12.87 -1.84 6.13
C TYR A 413 13.14 -3.34 5.88
N GLU A 414 14.29 -3.72 5.31
CA GLU A 414 14.71 -5.13 5.23
C GLU A 414 14.77 -5.78 6.63
N LEU A 415 15.33 -5.07 7.62
CA LEU A 415 15.37 -5.54 9.01
C LEU A 415 13.97 -5.63 9.65
N LEU A 416 13.07 -4.70 9.33
CA LEU A 416 11.66 -4.77 9.72
C LEU A 416 11.01 -6.05 9.18
N LEU A 417 11.20 -6.38 7.89
CA LEU A 417 10.68 -7.62 7.31
C LEU A 417 11.28 -8.86 7.96
N ALA A 418 12.58 -8.88 8.22
CA ALA A 418 13.24 -9.98 8.93
C ALA A 418 12.65 -10.16 10.35
N THR A 419 12.38 -9.05 11.05
CA THR A 419 11.75 -9.06 12.37
C THR A 419 10.31 -9.59 12.32
N ARG A 420 9.52 -9.21 11.31
CA ARG A 420 8.16 -9.76 11.09
C ARG A 420 8.21 -11.26 10.82
N MET A 421 9.16 -11.72 10.01
CA MET A 421 9.35 -13.15 9.72
C MET A 421 9.72 -13.94 10.99
N ALA A 422 10.62 -13.39 11.82
CA ALA A 422 10.99 -13.99 13.11
C ALA A 422 9.78 -14.06 14.06
N ARG A 423 8.95 -13.02 14.13
CA ARG A 423 7.73 -13.00 14.96
C ARG A 423 6.73 -14.10 14.59
N ARG A 424 6.57 -14.41 13.30
CA ARG A 424 5.76 -15.55 12.83
C ARG A 424 6.27 -16.91 13.32
N GLN A 425 7.55 -16.98 13.68
CA GLN A 425 8.19 -18.14 14.29
C GLN A 425 8.27 -18.00 15.83
N HIS A 426 7.49 -17.10 16.42
CA HIS A 426 7.49 -16.77 17.85
C HIS A 426 8.85 -16.31 18.40
N ARG A 427 9.67 -15.68 17.56
CA ARG A 427 10.99 -15.14 17.91
C ARG A 427 11.01 -13.61 17.88
N ASP A 428 11.88 -13.03 18.71
CA ASP A 428 12.11 -11.59 18.77
C ASP A 428 13.53 -11.24 18.31
N LEU A 429 13.68 -10.98 17.01
CA LEU A 429 14.98 -10.75 16.39
C LEU A 429 15.74 -9.55 17.00
N LEU A 430 15.03 -8.45 17.32
CA LEU A 430 15.69 -7.29 17.92
C LEU A 430 16.18 -7.59 19.34
N HIS A 431 15.45 -8.41 20.10
CA HIS A 431 15.89 -8.84 21.42
C HIS A 431 17.12 -9.77 21.33
N GLU A 432 17.10 -10.75 20.43
CA GLU A 432 18.25 -11.64 20.17
C GLU A 432 19.51 -10.84 19.77
N MET A 433 19.34 -9.81 18.93
CA MET A 433 20.42 -8.89 18.55
C MET A 433 20.94 -8.10 19.76
N ALA A 434 20.05 -7.60 20.62
CA ALA A 434 20.41 -6.88 21.83
C ALA A 434 21.22 -7.76 22.80
N GLU A 435 20.78 -9.00 23.05
CA GLU A 435 21.51 -9.97 23.88
C GLU A 435 22.91 -10.30 23.33
N ASN A 436 23.05 -10.36 22.00
CA ASN A 436 24.35 -10.55 21.37
C ASN A 436 25.26 -9.32 21.57
N LEU A 437 24.72 -8.11 21.45
CA LEU A 437 25.46 -6.88 21.73
C LEU A 437 25.87 -6.79 23.20
N ASP A 438 24.99 -7.16 24.13
CA ASP A 438 25.29 -7.16 25.57
C ASP A 438 26.46 -8.10 25.90
N ARG A 439 26.53 -9.28 25.25
CA ARG A 439 27.68 -10.18 25.36
C ARG A 439 28.98 -9.57 24.81
N GLN A 440 28.91 -8.89 23.67
CA GLN A 440 30.07 -8.22 23.08
C GLN A 440 30.56 -7.04 23.94
N ILE A 441 29.63 -6.25 24.50
CA ILE A 441 29.93 -5.16 25.43
C ILE A 441 30.62 -5.71 26.67
N ALA A 442 30.09 -6.78 27.27
CA ALA A 442 30.71 -7.41 28.44
C ALA A 442 32.14 -7.90 28.15
N ALA A 443 32.36 -8.56 27.01
CA ALA A 443 33.69 -9.01 26.58
C ALA A 443 34.64 -7.82 26.32
N ALA A 444 34.15 -6.75 25.69
CA ALA A 444 34.93 -5.54 25.44
C ALA A 444 35.32 -4.84 26.75
N ARG A 445 34.39 -4.71 27.70
CA ARG A 445 34.67 -4.16 29.05
C ARG A 445 35.74 -4.97 29.77
N GLN A 446 35.64 -6.31 29.76
CA GLN A 446 36.66 -7.19 30.37
C GLN A 446 38.02 -7.03 29.70
N ARG A 447 38.06 -7.00 28.37
CA ARG A 447 39.32 -6.80 27.62
C ARG A 447 39.96 -5.45 27.92
N LEU A 448 39.15 -4.39 27.98
CA LEU A 448 39.65 -3.06 28.30
C LEU A 448 40.21 -3.00 29.72
N ALA A 449 39.52 -3.59 30.70
CA ALA A 449 40.00 -3.68 32.08
C ALA A 449 41.33 -4.45 32.16
N GLY A 450 41.43 -5.62 31.51
CA GLY A 450 42.67 -6.39 31.48
C GLY A 450 43.85 -5.63 30.86
N LEU A 451 43.62 -4.88 29.79
CA LEU A 451 44.63 -3.98 29.24
C LEU A 451 45.01 -2.91 30.27
N GLN A 452 44.05 -2.24 30.91
CA GLN A 452 44.36 -1.19 31.89
C GLN A 452 45.16 -1.72 33.11
N ASP A 453 44.82 -2.91 33.61
CA ASP A 453 45.51 -3.54 34.74
C ASP A 453 46.95 -3.95 34.40
N GLU A 454 47.19 -4.47 33.19
CA GLU A 454 48.56 -4.75 32.71
C GLU A 454 49.42 -3.49 32.58
N GLY A 455 48.79 -2.33 32.40
CA GLY A 455 49.48 -1.03 32.35
C GLY A 455 49.84 -0.47 33.73
N MET A 456 49.23 -0.98 34.80
CA MET A 456 49.49 -0.60 36.20
C MET A 456 50.38 -1.60 36.97
N GLY A 457 50.85 -2.68 36.33
CA GLY A 457 51.86 -3.58 36.89
C GLY A 457 53.19 -2.85 37.17
N PRO A 458 53.91 -3.18 38.27
CA PRO A 458 54.95 -2.32 38.81
C PRO A 458 56.07 -2.09 37.79
N ALA A 459 56.43 -0.82 37.60
CA ALA A 459 57.69 -0.43 36.99
C ALA A 459 58.83 -1.03 37.84
N GLY A 460 59.31 -2.21 37.44
CA GLY A 460 60.47 -2.88 37.99
C GLY A 460 61.76 -2.33 37.40
#